data_AF-A0A7W3APQ1-F1
#
_entry.id   AF-A0A7W3APQ1-F1
#
_cell.length_a   1.000
_cell.length_b   1.000
_cell.length_c   1.000
_cell.angle_alpha   90.00
_cell.angle_beta   90.00
_cell.angle_gamma   90.00
#
_symmetry.space_group_name_H-M   'P 1'
#
loop_
_entity.id
_entity.type
_entity.pdbx_description
1 polymer ?
#
loop_
_entity_poly.entity_id
_entity_poly.type
_entity_poly.pdbx_seq_one_letter_code
_entity_poly.pdbx_strand_id
1 'polypeptide(L)'
;NQSSSGGTSGSVSASGSVLAVPAAKDIMFSRTTGDTVAVVNVKDTPGVKVTSGDGQTNSDGNLVVPLNSYDWNTVTIDAGTLPLSTELTNTSQKVVPTDKAVVWMPFDALKVKRYLLQVKQ
;
A
#
# COMPACT_ATOMS: atom_id res chain seq x y z
N ASN A 1 -42.52 -8.80 -42.43
CA ASN A 1 -42.67 -8.63 -40.97
C ASN A 1 -41.89 -9.69 -40.23
N GLN A 2 -40.72 -9.36 -39.69
CA GLN A 2 -40.31 -9.74 -38.33
C GLN A 2 -39.16 -8.83 -37.89
N SER A 3 -39.43 -7.97 -36.91
CA SER A 3 -38.46 -7.12 -36.23
C SER A 3 -37.64 -7.95 -35.23
N SER A 4 -36.32 -8.01 -35.40
CA SER A 4 -35.41 -8.61 -34.43
C SER A 4 -35.18 -7.65 -33.26
N SER A 5 -35.74 -7.98 -32.10
CA SER A 5 -35.55 -7.23 -30.84
C SER A 5 -34.09 -7.30 -30.40
N GLY A 6 -33.47 -6.13 -30.21
CA GLY A 6 -32.12 -6.01 -29.65
C GLY A 6 -32.09 -6.51 -28.20
N GLY A 7 -31.20 -7.46 -27.92
CA GLY A 7 -30.94 -7.94 -26.56
C GLY A 7 -29.85 -7.11 -25.88
N THR A 8 -30.12 -6.62 -24.67
CA THR A 8 -29.10 -6.01 -23.80
C THR A 8 -28.36 -7.13 -23.07
N SER A 9 -27.03 -7.16 -23.21
CA SER A 9 -26.15 -7.97 -22.38
C SER A 9 -25.30 -7.08 -21.48
N GLY A 10 -24.97 -7.57 -20.29
CA GLY A 10 -24.12 -6.90 -19.32
C GLY A 10 -23.26 -7.91 -18.56
N SER A 11 -22.04 -7.52 -18.20
CA SER A 11 -21.11 -8.36 -17.43
C SER A 11 -20.45 -7.55 -16.32
N VAL A 12 -20.14 -8.23 -15.21
CA VAL A 12 -19.42 -7.69 -14.06
C VAL A 12 -18.39 -8.73 -13.62
N SER A 13 -17.15 -8.31 -13.38
CA SER A 13 -16.08 -9.16 -12.88
C SER A 13 -15.31 -8.46 -11.75
N ALA A 14 -14.69 -9.24 -10.87
CA ALA A 14 -13.83 -8.76 -9.80
C ALA A 14 -12.64 -9.71 -9.63
N SER A 15 -11.47 -9.15 -9.29
CA SER A 15 -10.22 -9.89 -9.09
C SER A 15 -9.40 -9.26 -7.98
N GLY A 16 -8.67 -10.10 -7.24
CA GLY A 16 -7.79 -9.66 -6.15
C GLY A 16 -7.14 -10.86 -5.47
N SER A 17 -6.49 -10.62 -4.33
CA SER A 17 -5.77 -11.59 -3.52
C SER A 17 -6.03 -11.35 -2.03
N VAL A 18 -5.76 -12.40 -1.23
CA VAL A 18 -5.84 -12.38 0.23
C VAL A 18 -4.51 -12.87 0.79
N LEU A 19 -3.96 -12.13 1.74
CA LEU A 19 -2.69 -12.46 2.39
C LEU A 19 -2.89 -12.51 3.91
N ALA A 20 -2.51 -13.63 4.52
CA ALA A 20 -2.43 -13.77 5.97
C ALA A 20 -0.97 -13.70 6.39
N VAL A 21 -0.60 -12.69 7.19
CA VAL A 21 0.80 -12.44 7.54
C VAL A 21 0.94 -12.45 9.06
N PRO A 22 1.50 -13.53 9.65
CA PRO A 22 1.63 -13.65 11.11
C PRO A 22 2.42 -12.51 11.74
N ALA A 23 3.44 -11.98 11.05
CA ALA A 23 4.23 -10.84 11.51
C ALA A 23 3.39 -9.55 11.65
N ALA A 24 2.39 -9.39 10.77
CA ALA A 24 1.44 -8.27 10.79
C ALA A 24 0.28 -8.50 11.76
N LYS A 25 0.04 -9.76 12.17
CA LYS A 25 -1.16 -10.21 12.88
C LYS A 25 -2.47 -9.81 12.18
N ASP A 26 -2.44 -9.77 10.85
CA ASP A 26 -3.52 -9.22 10.03
C ASP A 26 -3.77 -10.08 8.77
N ILE A 27 -5.01 -10.01 8.27
CA ILE A 27 -5.44 -10.56 6.98
C ILE A 27 -5.72 -9.38 6.05
N MET A 28 -4.94 -9.30 4.97
CA MET A 28 -4.97 -8.19 4.03
C MET A 28 -5.59 -8.63 2.71
N PHE A 29 -6.47 -7.78 2.18
CA PHE A 29 -6.98 -7.89 0.82
C PHE A 29 -6.19 -6.97 -0.10
N SER A 30 -5.77 -7.47 -1.26
CA SER A 30 -5.01 -6.67 -2.23
C SER A 30 -5.53 -6.88 -3.65
N ARG A 31 -5.28 -5.89 -4.52
CA ARG A 31 -5.45 -6.04 -5.97
C ARG A 31 -4.22 -6.66 -6.63
N THR A 32 -3.11 -6.75 -5.89
CA THR A 32 -1.86 -7.36 -6.35
C THR A 32 -2.00 -8.87 -6.41
N THR A 33 -1.76 -9.46 -7.57
CA THR A 33 -1.87 -10.91 -7.79
C THR A 33 -0.51 -11.62 -7.92
N GLY A 34 0.59 -10.93 -7.61
CA GLY A 34 1.94 -11.51 -7.64
C GLY A 34 2.28 -12.31 -6.38
N ASP A 35 3.16 -13.31 -6.52
CA ASP A 35 3.58 -14.19 -5.42
C ASP A 35 4.72 -13.59 -4.56
N THR A 36 5.55 -12.74 -5.16
CA THR A 36 6.64 -12.03 -4.46
C THR A 36 6.18 -10.61 -4.13
N VAL A 37 6.05 -10.32 -2.84
CA VAL A 37 5.42 -9.08 -2.37
C VAL A 37 6.11 -8.52 -1.13
N ALA A 38 5.96 -7.22 -0.95
CA ALA A 38 6.17 -6.54 0.31
C ALA A 38 4.84 -6.26 0.99
N VAL A 39 4.82 -6.40 2.32
CA VAL A 39 3.82 -5.79 3.18
C VAL A 39 4.43 -4.55 3.79
N VAL A 40 4.07 -3.40 3.24
CA VAL A 40 4.43 -2.10 3.76
C VAL A 40 3.53 -1.78 4.94
N ASN A 41 4.12 -1.44 6.08
CA ASN A 41 3.37 -0.98 7.25
C ASN A 41 3.80 0.43 7.64
N VAL A 42 2.84 1.35 7.67
CA VAL A 42 2.96 2.65 8.33
C VAL A 42 1.98 2.65 9.49
N LYS A 43 2.48 2.26 10.66
CA LYS A 43 1.66 1.98 11.85
C LYS A 43 0.57 3.05 12.08
N ASP A 44 -0.66 2.58 12.26
CA ASP A 44 -1.85 3.37 12.60
C ASP A 44 -2.05 4.58 11.65
N THR A 45 -1.69 4.42 10.38
CA THR A 45 -1.69 5.51 9.39
C THR A 45 -2.32 5.03 8.07
N PRO A 46 -3.66 5.11 7.96
CA PRO A 46 -4.39 4.73 6.75
C PRO A 46 -4.23 5.76 5.63
N GLY A 47 -4.47 5.33 4.39
CA GLY A 47 -4.53 6.22 3.22
C GLY A 47 -3.17 6.67 2.67
N VAL A 48 -2.07 6.12 3.16
CA VAL A 48 -0.70 6.42 2.69
C VAL A 48 -0.41 5.65 1.42
N LYS A 49 0.14 6.32 0.41
CA LYS A 49 0.50 5.71 -0.88
C LYS A 49 1.97 5.36 -0.95
N VAL A 50 2.29 4.40 -1.82
CA VAL A 50 3.65 4.01 -2.19
C VAL A 50 3.85 4.39 -3.66
N THR A 51 4.99 4.99 -4.00
CA THR A 51 5.28 5.45 -5.37
C THR A 51 5.33 4.30 -6.38
N SER A 52 5.80 3.13 -5.96
CA SER A 52 5.97 1.94 -6.80
C SER A 52 4.78 0.98 -6.79
N GLY A 53 3.69 1.29 -6.09
CA GLY A 53 2.57 0.38 -5.87
C GLY A 53 1.20 1.00 -6.13
N ASP A 54 0.25 0.17 -6.55
CA ASP A 54 -1.12 0.59 -6.77
C ASP A 54 -1.97 0.42 -5.51
N GLY A 55 -2.22 1.51 -4.79
CA GLY A 55 -3.13 1.49 -3.66
C GLY A 55 -2.73 2.47 -2.55
N GLN A 56 -3.35 2.27 -1.40
CA GLN A 56 -3.11 3.03 -0.19
C GLN A 56 -3.23 2.12 1.02
N THR A 57 -2.58 2.48 2.12
CA THR A 57 -2.63 1.69 3.36
C THR A 57 -4.07 1.56 3.87
N ASN A 58 -4.38 0.38 4.41
CA ASN A 58 -5.66 0.07 5.06
C ASN A 58 -5.77 0.74 6.44
N SER A 59 -6.85 0.46 7.18
CA SER A 59 -7.11 0.95 8.54
C SER A 59 -5.94 0.77 9.50
N ASP A 60 -5.24 -0.35 9.38
CA ASP A 60 -4.14 -0.77 10.25
C ASP A 60 -2.78 -0.23 9.77
N GLY A 61 -2.78 0.50 8.66
CA GLY A 61 -1.57 1.07 8.06
C GLY A 61 -0.83 0.12 7.13
N ASN A 62 -1.45 -0.99 6.71
CA ASN A 62 -0.85 -2.02 5.87
C ASN A 62 -1.17 -1.82 4.38
N LEU A 63 -0.19 -2.04 3.51
CA LEU A 63 -0.34 -2.08 2.05
C LEU A 63 0.51 -3.20 1.46
N VAL A 64 -0.07 -4.00 0.58
CA VAL A 64 0.66 -5.03 -0.17
C VAL A 64 1.16 -4.44 -1.49
N VAL A 65 2.45 -4.59 -1.78
CA VAL A 65 3.13 -4.05 -2.96
C VAL A 65 3.84 -5.18 -3.70
N PRO A 66 3.67 -5.34 -5.02
CA PRO A 66 4.41 -6.34 -5.79
C PRO A 66 5.90 -6.03 -5.83
N LEU A 67 6.73 -7.07 -5.84
CA LEU A 67 8.19 -6.98 -6.00
C LEU A 67 8.67 -7.88 -7.14
N ASN A 68 9.84 -7.57 -7.67
CA ASN A 68 10.58 -8.41 -8.61
C ASN A 68 11.50 -9.39 -7.85
N SER A 69 11.33 -10.69 -8.09
CA SER A 69 12.20 -11.72 -7.49
C SER A 69 13.66 -11.59 -7.96
N TYR A 70 14.60 -11.78 -7.04
CA TYR A 70 16.06 -11.74 -7.26
C TYR A 70 16.59 -10.41 -7.83
N ASP A 71 15.80 -9.35 -7.77
CA ASP A 71 16.17 -8.02 -8.22
C ASP A 71 16.05 -7.00 -7.08
N TRP A 72 16.72 -5.88 -7.25
CA TRP A 72 16.63 -4.75 -6.34
C TRP A 72 15.27 -4.07 -6.46
N ASN A 73 14.54 -4.08 -5.35
CA ASN A 73 13.27 -3.38 -5.24
C ASN A 73 13.41 -2.23 -4.26
N THR A 74 13.08 -1.03 -4.73
CA THR A 74 13.01 0.17 -3.87
C THR A 74 11.54 0.50 -3.65
N VAL A 75 11.13 0.50 -2.39
CA VAL A 75 9.77 0.87 -1.98
C VAL A 75 9.84 2.23 -1.31
N THR A 76 9.15 3.20 -1.89
CA THR A 76 9.15 4.60 -1.43
C THR A 76 7.75 5.03 -1.08
N ILE A 77 7.58 5.60 0.11
CA ILE A 77 6.34 6.21 0.57
C ILE A 77 6.16 7.58 -0.09
N ASP A 78 4.96 7.85 -0.60
CA ASP A 78 4.57 9.19 -1.02
C ASP A 78 4.30 10.05 0.21
N ALA A 79 5.30 10.85 0.60
CA ALA A 79 5.23 11.73 1.74
C ALA A 79 4.11 12.79 1.62
N GLY A 80 3.63 13.10 0.41
CA GLY A 80 2.50 14.01 0.20
C GLY A 80 1.16 13.45 0.67
N THR A 81 1.09 12.13 0.89
CA THR A 81 -0.12 11.45 1.40
C THR A 81 -0.08 11.19 2.91
N LEU A 82 1.03 11.52 3.56
CA LEU A 82 1.15 11.36 5.01
C LEU A 82 0.26 12.40 5.73
N PRO A 83 -0.41 12.02 6.83
CA PRO A 83 -1.08 12.97 7.70
C PRO A 83 -0.10 14.02 8.23
N LEU A 84 -0.56 15.27 8.38
CA LEU A 84 0.25 16.39 8.91
C LEU A 84 0.81 16.15 10.32
N SER A 85 0.28 15.17 11.04
CA SER A 85 0.74 14.77 12.37
C SER A 85 1.72 13.58 12.33
N THR A 86 2.18 13.16 11.14
CA THR A 86 3.06 12.00 10.97
C THR A 86 4.30 12.39 10.18
N GLU A 87 5.46 11.94 10.66
CA GLU A 87 6.73 11.98 9.97
C GLU A 87 7.28 10.55 9.87
N LEU A 88 8.15 10.29 8.90
CA LEU A 88 8.84 9.01 8.77
C LEU A 88 10.34 9.21 8.96
N THR A 89 11.00 8.31 9.69
CA THR A 89 12.47 8.33 9.82
C THR A 89 13.14 8.11 8.46
N ASN A 90 12.62 7.17 7.68
CA ASN A 90 13.03 6.91 6.30
C ASN A 90 11.78 6.86 5.43
N THR A 91 11.82 7.45 4.24
CA THR A 91 10.71 7.37 3.27
C THR A 91 10.91 6.30 2.21
N SER A 92 12.09 5.67 2.17
CA SER A 92 12.42 4.63 1.20
C SER A 92 13.19 3.50 1.85
N GLN A 93 12.90 2.27 1.42
CA GLN A 93 13.62 1.05 1.82
C GLN A 93 13.90 0.19 0.60
N LYS A 94 14.97 -0.60 0.67
CA LYS A 94 15.47 -1.39 -0.45
C LYS A 94 15.63 -2.85 -0.04
N VAL A 95 15.17 -3.78 -0.87
CA VAL A 95 15.24 -5.23 -0.61
C VAL A 95 15.49 -6.02 -1.89
N VAL A 96 16.10 -7.20 -1.76
CA VAL A 96 16.22 -8.21 -2.82
C VAL A 96 15.50 -9.47 -2.35
N PRO A 97 14.23 -9.69 -2.72
CA PRO A 97 13.46 -10.85 -2.30
C PRO A 97 13.82 -12.08 -3.14
N THR A 98 13.70 -13.29 -2.57
CA THR A 98 13.67 -14.53 -3.36
C THR A 98 12.31 -14.72 -4.02
N ASP A 99 12.18 -15.73 -4.87
CA ASP A 99 10.88 -16.09 -5.42
C ASP A 99 9.86 -16.44 -4.33
N LYS A 100 8.62 -15.97 -4.50
CA LYS A 100 7.48 -16.16 -3.59
C LYS A 100 7.71 -15.64 -2.16
N ALA A 101 8.63 -14.69 -1.99
CA ALA A 101 8.88 -14.09 -0.69
C ALA A 101 7.76 -13.10 -0.31
N VAL A 102 7.34 -13.17 0.95
CA VAL A 102 6.48 -12.16 1.59
C VAL A 102 7.35 -11.37 2.56
N VAL A 103 7.77 -10.17 2.16
CA VAL A 103 8.68 -9.32 2.93
C VAL A 103 7.86 -8.39 3.83
N TRP A 104 8.02 -8.50 5.15
CA TRP A 104 7.50 -7.50 6.08
C TRP A 104 8.40 -6.27 6.09
N MET A 105 7.84 -5.09 5.82
CA MET A 105 8.60 -3.85 5.63
C MET A 105 7.96 -2.68 6.40
N PRO A 106 8.25 -2.56 7.71
CA PRO A 106 7.73 -1.49 8.54
C PRO A 106 8.49 -0.18 8.28
N PHE A 107 7.75 0.92 8.18
CA PHE A 107 8.28 2.28 8.13
C PHE A 107 8.05 2.94 9.49
N ASP A 108 9.14 3.40 10.10
CA ASP A 108 9.09 4.04 11.42
C ASP A 108 8.39 5.39 11.34
N ALA A 109 7.17 5.43 11.86
CA ALA A 109 6.32 6.61 11.88
C ALA A 109 6.37 7.31 13.24
N LEU A 110 6.69 8.60 13.22
CA LEU A 110 6.72 9.49 14.37
C LEU A 110 5.49 10.39 14.36
N LYS A 111 4.74 10.42 15.46
CA LYS A 111 3.62 11.35 15.61
C LYS A 111 4.12 12.70 16.12
N VAL A 112 3.88 13.75 15.36
CA VAL A 112 4.35 15.12 15.64
C VAL A 112 3.19 16.10 15.74
N LYS A 113 3.38 17.17 16.52
CA LYS A 113 2.48 18.32 16.57
C LYS A 113 3.26 19.55 16.14
N ARG A 114 2.82 20.19 15.05
CA ARG A 114 3.48 21.36 14.47
C ARG A 114 2.71 22.63 14.87
N TYR A 115 3.42 23.60 15.42
CA TYR A 115 2.88 24.90 15.83
C TYR A 115 3.70 26.01 15.20
N LEU A 116 3.05 27.00 14.60
CA LEU A 116 3.70 28.21 14.08
C LEU A 116 3.40 29.35 15.05
N LEU A 117 4.45 29.87 15.71
CA LEU A 117 4.36 31.03 16.58
C LEU A 117 4.99 32.24 15.88
N GLN A 118 4.20 33.30 15.68
CA GLN A 118 4.72 34.59 15.23
C GLN A 118 4.76 35.56 16.42
N VAL A 119 5.96 35.93 16.86
CA VAL A 119 6.14 36.96 17.89
C VAL A 119 6.25 38.31 17.20
N LYS A 120 5.34 39.23 17.53
CA LYS A 120 5.41 40.64 17.09
C LYS A 120 6.05 41.47 18.21
N GLN A 121 6.96 42.35 17.82
CA GLN A 121 7.50 43.41 18.68
C GLN A 121 6.56 44.61 18.70
#